data_AF-A0A968IYA8-F1
#
_entry.id   AF-A0A968IYA8-F1
#
_cell.length_a   1.000
_cell.length_b   1.000
_cell.length_c   1.000
_cell.angle_alpha   90.00
_cell.angle_beta   90.00
_cell.angle_gamma   90.00
#
_symmetry.space_group_name_H-M   'P 1'
#
loop_
_entity.id
_entity.type
_entity.pdbx_description
1 polymer ?
#
loop_
_entity_poly.entity_id
_entity_poly.type
_entity_poly.pdbx_seq_one_letter_code
_entity_poly.pdbx_strand_id
1 'polypeptide(L)'
;MARQKISDGTLKRLFALSGNQCAFPGCTERLVLEDGTLLGEVAHIEAANEGGQRFNPNQIDAERAAFENLIVLCRNHHKMTDNVEAYPVDALKHMKAEHEAKFASTPYQVADAAMIRIEKQINVSQSGENNTQINTFHF
;
A
#
# COMPACT_ATOMS: atom_id res chain seq x y z
N MET A 1 -16.42 -4.78 -10.27
CA MET A 1 -16.28 -3.30 -10.32
C MET A 1 -14.81 -2.96 -10.55
N ALA A 2 -14.49 -1.86 -11.23
CA ALA A 2 -13.10 -1.48 -11.45
C ALA A 2 -12.55 -0.78 -10.21
N ARG A 3 -11.37 -1.19 -9.74
CA ARG A 3 -10.72 -0.63 -8.55
C ARG A 3 -10.41 0.86 -8.74
N GLN A 4 -10.80 1.68 -7.75
CA GLN A 4 -10.57 3.14 -7.76
C GLN A 4 -9.08 3.49 -7.64
N LYS A 5 -8.62 4.43 -8.47
CA LYS A 5 -7.26 4.99 -8.40
C LYS A 5 -7.06 5.73 -7.07
N ILE A 6 -5.93 5.49 -6.41
CA ILE A 6 -5.52 6.25 -5.22
C ILE A 6 -5.03 7.63 -5.67
N SER A 7 -5.51 8.69 -5.02
CA SER A 7 -5.13 10.05 -5.36
C SER A 7 -3.66 10.36 -5.01
N ASP A 8 -3.02 11.22 -5.79
CA ASP A 8 -1.63 11.62 -5.57
C ASP A 8 -1.47 12.32 -4.20
N GLY A 9 -2.49 13.08 -3.76
CA GLY A 9 -2.56 13.67 -2.43
C GLY A 9 -2.60 12.61 -1.31
N THR A 10 -3.35 11.52 -1.51
CA THR A 10 -3.37 10.37 -0.59
C THR A 10 -1.99 9.71 -0.51
N LEU A 11 -1.36 9.45 -1.65
CA LEU A 11 -0.03 8.83 -1.71
C LEU A 11 1.02 9.71 -1.03
N LYS A 12 1.03 11.01 -1.34
CA LYS A 12 1.95 11.96 -0.71
C LYS A 12 1.78 11.99 0.80
N ARG A 13 0.53 12.00 1.29
CA ARG A 13 0.22 11.96 2.73
C ARG A 13 0.71 10.67 3.38
N LEU A 14 0.48 9.51 2.74
CA LEU A 14 0.93 8.20 3.24
C LEU A 14 2.46 8.14 3.38
N PHE A 15 3.20 8.52 2.34
CA PHE A 15 4.65 8.46 2.37
C PHE A 15 5.28 9.56 3.24
N ALA A 16 4.61 10.70 3.44
CA ALA A 16 5.06 11.70 4.39
C ALA A 16 4.93 11.22 5.84
N LEU A 17 3.81 10.58 6.18
CA LEU A 17 3.56 10.07 7.54
C LEU A 17 4.20 8.69 7.81
N SER A 18 4.79 8.06 6.80
CA SER A 18 5.54 6.81 6.99
C SER A 18 6.95 7.02 7.55
N GLY A 19 7.49 8.24 7.51
CA GLY A 19 8.86 8.49 7.93
C GLY A 19 9.91 7.80 7.06
N ASN A 20 9.55 7.40 5.83
CA ASN A 20 10.33 6.48 4.99
C ASN A 20 10.62 5.11 5.67
N GLN A 21 9.76 4.68 6.58
CA GLN A 21 9.90 3.44 7.34
C GLN A 21 8.63 2.58 7.21
N CYS A 22 8.82 1.26 7.14
CA CYS A 22 7.72 0.29 7.18
C CYS A 22 6.85 0.49 8.43
N ALA A 23 5.52 0.47 8.26
CA ALA A 23 4.59 0.63 9.37
C ALA A 23 4.51 -0.59 10.32
N PHE A 24 5.14 -1.71 9.96
CA PHE A 24 5.12 -2.90 10.80
C PHE A 24 5.89 -2.69 12.12
N PRO A 25 5.34 -3.08 13.29
CA PRO A 25 6.00 -2.85 14.58
C PRO A 25 7.39 -3.49 14.64
N GLY A 26 8.39 -2.69 14.98
CA GLY A 26 9.79 -3.14 15.08
C GLY A 26 10.53 -3.26 13.74
N CYS A 27 9.89 -2.99 12.60
CA CYS A 27 10.56 -2.96 11.31
C CYS A 27 11.26 -1.62 11.06
N THR A 28 12.51 -1.67 10.60
CA THR A 28 13.30 -0.48 10.25
C THR A 28 13.64 -0.38 8.77
N GLU A 29 13.02 -1.21 7.92
CA GLU A 29 13.26 -1.19 6.48
C GLU A 29 12.80 0.14 5.86
N ARG A 30 13.64 0.69 4.97
CA ARG A 30 13.33 1.90 4.21
C ARG A 30 12.34 1.60 3.08
N LEU A 31 11.41 2.51 2.86
CA LEU A 31 10.40 2.37 1.80
C LEU A 31 10.89 2.95 0.46
N VAL A 32 11.75 3.96 0.50
CA VAL A 32 12.31 4.67 -0.64
C VAL A 32 13.82 4.78 -0.44
N LEU A 33 14.59 4.32 -1.41
CA LEU A 33 16.05 4.42 -1.44
C LEU A 33 16.51 5.80 -1.93
N GLU A 34 17.80 6.10 -1.75
CA GLU A 34 18.41 7.39 -2.11
C GLU A 34 18.40 7.65 -3.62
N ASP A 35 18.49 6.58 -4.43
CA ASP A 35 18.32 6.63 -5.89
C ASP A 35 16.85 6.83 -6.31
N GLY A 36 15.93 6.88 -5.34
CA GLY A 36 14.49 6.98 -5.47
C GLY A 36 13.80 5.68 -5.90
N THR A 37 14.47 4.53 -5.74
CA THR A 37 13.85 3.20 -5.90
C THR A 37 12.82 2.98 -4.79
N LEU A 38 11.61 2.57 -5.17
CA LEU A 38 10.52 2.27 -4.24
C LEU A 38 10.56 0.79 -3.85
N LEU A 39 10.74 0.52 -2.55
CA LEU A 39 10.68 -0.80 -1.91
C LEU A 39 9.39 -1.02 -1.12
N GLY A 40 8.72 0.08 -0.76
CA GLY A 40 7.45 0.07 -0.04
C GLY A 40 6.27 -0.23 -0.94
N GLU A 41 5.31 -0.97 -0.40
CA GLU A 41 4.03 -1.30 -1.03
C GLU A 41 2.89 -0.69 -0.21
N VAL A 42 1.84 -0.22 -0.89
CA VAL A 42 0.63 0.28 -0.24
C VAL A 42 -0.38 -0.86 -0.13
N ALA A 43 -0.57 -1.34 1.10
CA ALA A 43 -1.54 -2.37 1.43
C ALA A 43 -2.90 -1.74 1.74
N HIS A 44 -3.96 -2.46 1.36
CA HIS A 44 -5.33 -2.12 1.77
C HIS A 44 -5.61 -2.82 3.10
N ILE A 45 -6.14 -2.07 4.07
CA ILE A 45 -6.61 -2.62 5.34
C ILE A 45 -7.86 -3.46 5.08
N GLU A 46 -8.86 -2.89 4.42
CA GLU A 46 -10.03 -3.58 3.88
C GLU A 46 -9.88 -3.67 2.36
N ALA A 47 -9.95 -4.87 1.78
CA ALA A 47 -9.59 -5.09 0.38
C ALA A 47 -10.37 -4.20 -0.61
N ALA A 48 -9.68 -3.81 -1.68
CA ALA A 48 -10.27 -3.04 -2.77
C ALA A 48 -11.29 -3.83 -3.61
N ASN A 49 -11.15 -5.16 -3.69
CA ASN A 49 -11.94 -6.03 -4.55
C ASN A 49 -12.64 -7.11 -3.74
N GLU A 50 -13.81 -7.53 -4.21
CA GLU A 50 -14.52 -8.72 -3.70
C GLU A 50 -13.59 -9.94 -3.70
N GLY A 51 -13.68 -10.75 -2.64
CA GLY A 51 -12.81 -11.93 -2.45
C GLY A 51 -11.39 -11.62 -1.94
N GLY A 52 -11.02 -10.34 -1.80
CA GLY A 52 -9.76 -9.94 -1.16
C GLY A 52 -9.80 -10.03 0.37
N GLN A 53 -8.62 -9.87 0.99
CA GLN A 53 -8.46 -9.91 2.44
C GLN A 53 -9.33 -8.84 3.13
N ARG A 54 -10.13 -9.26 4.12
CA ARG A 54 -10.96 -8.34 4.92
C ARG A 54 -11.89 -7.48 4.05
N PHE A 55 -12.37 -8.02 2.92
CA PHE A 55 -13.31 -7.30 2.07
C PHE A 55 -14.59 -6.94 2.83
N ASN A 56 -14.92 -5.66 2.89
CA ASN A 56 -16.16 -5.16 3.47
C ASN A 56 -17.17 -4.80 2.36
N PRO A 57 -18.31 -5.51 2.27
CA PRO A 57 -19.31 -5.25 1.23
C PRO A 57 -20.04 -3.90 1.40
N ASN A 58 -20.00 -3.30 2.60
CA ASN A 58 -20.67 -2.03 2.88
C ASN A 58 -19.80 -0.81 2.56
N GLN A 59 -18.52 -1.01 2.23
CA GLN A 59 -17.57 0.06 1.94
C GLN A 59 -17.68 0.51 0.47
N ILE A 60 -17.71 1.82 0.23
CA ILE A 60 -17.73 2.38 -1.13
C ILE A 60 -16.32 2.48 -1.71
N ASP A 61 -16.19 2.49 -3.04
CA ASP A 61 -14.88 2.52 -3.72
C ASP A 61 -14.00 3.70 -3.32
N ALA A 62 -14.60 4.86 -3.02
CA ALA A 62 -13.88 6.03 -2.52
C ALA A 62 -13.23 5.79 -1.15
N GLU A 63 -13.90 5.06 -0.25
CA GLU A 63 -13.37 4.69 1.07
C GLU A 63 -12.27 3.63 0.94
N ARG A 64 -12.36 2.74 -0.05
CA ARG A 64 -11.33 1.72 -0.31
C ARG A 64 -9.99 2.35 -0.67
N ALA A 65 -10.02 3.43 -1.45
CA ALA A 65 -8.84 4.19 -1.87
C ALA A 65 -8.51 5.38 -0.93
N ALA A 66 -9.24 5.55 0.17
CA ALA A 66 -9.03 6.63 1.13
C ALA A 66 -7.79 6.39 1.99
N PHE A 67 -7.20 7.48 2.48
CA PHE A 67 -6.01 7.44 3.33
C PHE A 67 -6.18 6.52 4.54
N GLU A 68 -7.38 6.51 5.12
CA GLU A 68 -7.76 5.80 6.33
C GLU A 68 -7.73 4.28 6.14
N ASN A 69 -7.89 3.80 4.89
CA ASN A 69 -7.90 2.38 4.54
C ASN A 69 -6.55 1.87 4.01
N LEU A 70 -5.52 2.71 3.98
CA LEU A 70 -4.23 2.39 3.36
C LEU A 70 -3.10 2.42 4.38
N ILE A 71 -2.21 1.44 4.33
CA ILE A 71 -1.01 1.35 5.17
C ILE A 71 0.20 1.04 4.28
N VAL A 72 1.36 1.64 4.58
CA VAL A 72 2.58 1.44 3.80
C VAL A 72 3.51 0.45 4.51
N LEU A 73 3.86 -0.63 3.84
CA LEU A 73 4.67 -1.72 4.39
C LEU A 73 5.80 -2.05 3.43
N CYS A 74 6.88 -2.66 3.93
CA CYS A 74 7.83 -3.32 3.03
C CYS A 74 7.22 -4.60 2.45
N ARG A 75 7.78 -5.11 1.36
CA ARG A 75 7.29 -6.31 0.66
C ARG A 75 7.09 -7.53 1.58
N ASN A 76 8.00 -7.75 2.53
CA ASN A 76 7.92 -8.87 3.47
C ASN A 76 6.70 -8.75 4.38
N HIS A 77 6.52 -7.57 5.00
CA HIS A 77 5.42 -7.33 5.92
C HIS A 77 4.09 -7.18 5.18
N HIS A 78 4.08 -6.64 3.96
CA HIS A 78 2.91 -6.64 3.10
C HIS A 78 2.38 -8.07 2.92
N LYS A 79 3.25 -9.01 2.53
CA LYS A 79 2.88 -10.43 2.39
C LYS A 79 2.46 -11.07 3.71
N MET A 80 3.12 -10.75 4.82
CA MET A 80 2.78 -11.29 6.13
C MET A 80 1.38 -10.85 6.61
N THR A 81 1.00 -9.60 6.32
CA THR A 81 -0.33 -9.06 6.66
C THR A 81 -1.48 -9.59 5.79
N ASP A 82 -1.19 -10.44 4.80
CA ASP A 82 -2.22 -11.20 4.07
C ASP A 82 -2.93 -12.21 4.97
N ASN A 83 -2.32 -12.63 6.10
CA ASN A 83 -2.97 -13.50 7.07
C ASN A 83 -4.06 -12.72 7.83
N VAL A 84 -5.32 -12.93 7.43
CA VAL A 84 -6.49 -12.22 7.97
C VAL A 84 -6.75 -12.54 9.44
N GLU A 85 -6.44 -13.75 9.90
CA GLU A 85 -6.66 -14.17 11.28
C GLU A 85 -5.66 -13.48 12.22
N ALA A 86 -4.39 -13.40 11.81
CA ALA A 86 -3.33 -12.74 12.59
C ALA A 86 -3.42 -11.21 12.51
N TYR A 87 -3.91 -10.67 11.40
CA TYR A 87 -3.99 -9.24 11.13
C TYR A 87 -5.42 -8.83 10.74
N PRO A 88 -6.35 -8.78 11.70
CA PRO A 88 -7.68 -8.24 11.47
C PRO A 88 -7.63 -6.73 11.20
N VAL A 89 -8.75 -6.18 10.71
CA VAL A 89 -8.88 -4.75 10.35
C VAL A 89 -8.43 -3.84 11.48
N ASP A 90 -8.88 -4.09 12.71
CA ASP A 90 -8.56 -3.24 13.87
C ASP A 90 -7.08 -3.26 14.22
N ALA A 91 -6.42 -4.41 14.07
CA ALA A 91 -4.98 -4.53 14.31
C ALA A 91 -4.17 -3.71 13.30
N LEU A 92 -4.56 -3.72 12.02
CA LEU A 92 -3.91 -2.92 10.99
C LEU A 92 -4.19 -1.42 11.15
N LYS A 93 -5.41 -1.04 11.53
CA LYS A 93 -5.74 0.36 11.84
C LYS A 93 -4.93 0.87 13.04
N HIS A 94 -4.78 0.04 14.08
CA HIS A 94 -3.95 0.37 15.24
C HIS A 94 -2.48 0.53 14.86
N MET A 95 -1.92 -0.44 14.12
CA MET A 95 -0.55 -0.39 13.61
C MET A 95 -0.28 0.87 12.79
N LYS A 96 -1.19 1.22 11.87
CA LYS A 96 -1.11 2.47 11.10
C LYS A 96 -1.07 3.69 12.02
N ALA A 97 -2.01 3.79 12.95
CA ALA A 97 -2.12 4.95 13.84
C ALA A 97 -0.87 5.12 14.72
N GLU A 98 -0.37 4.04 15.31
CA GLU A 98 0.86 4.08 16.12
C GLU A 98 2.09 4.48 15.31
N HIS A 99 2.19 4.01 14.06
CA HIS A 99 3.30 4.36 13.19
C HIS A 99 3.26 5.82 12.78
N GLU A 100 2.11 6.29 12.29
CA GLU A 100 1.94 7.66 11.81
C GLU A 100 2.12 8.69 12.93
N ALA A 101 1.72 8.35 14.16
CA ALA A 101 1.94 9.21 15.33
C ALA A 101 3.42 9.52 15.58
N LYS A 102 4.36 8.62 15.21
CA LYS A 102 5.81 8.82 15.38
C LYS A 102 6.35 9.92 14.45
N PHE A 103 5.72 10.11 13.29
CA PHE A 103 6.20 11.00 12.24
C PHE A 103 5.28 12.21 12.02
N ALA A 104 4.15 12.31 12.74
CA ALA A 104 3.21 13.40 12.63
C ALA A 104 3.84 14.79 12.88
N SER A 105 4.81 14.88 13.79
CA SER A 105 5.53 16.14 14.08
C SER A 105 6.66 16.44 13.09
N THR A 106 7.18 15.42 12.41
CA THR A 106 8.33 15.53 11.49
C THR A 106 8.08 14.70 10.24
N PRO A 107 7.18 15.15 9.34
CA PRO A 107 6.84 14.40 8.15
C PRO A 107 8.03 14.25 7.20
N TYR A 108 8.16 13.07 6.60
CA TYR A 108 9.18 12.80 5.60
C TYR A 108 8.92 13.62 4.33
N GLN A 109 9.97 14.26 3.82
CA GLN A 109 9.92 15.00 2.56
C GLN A 109 10.16 14.03 1.41
N VAL A 110 9.08 13.63 0.75
CA VAL A 110 9.17 12.76 -0.43
C VAL A 110 9.64 13.61 -1.61
N ALA A 111 10.79 13.25 -2.20
CA ALA A 111 11.29 13.91 -3.40
C ALA A 111 10.32 13.73 -4.58
N ASP A 112 10.17 14.76 -5.42
CA ASP A 112 9.25 14.72 -6.57
C ASP A 112 9.57 13.56 -7.53
N ALA A 113 10.86 13.25 -7.73
CA ALA A 113 11.29 12.11 -8.54
C ALA A 113 10.84 10.75 -7.96
N ALA A 114 10.78 10.64 -6.63
CA ALA A 114 10.25 9.45 -5.96
C ALA A 114 8.72 9.40 -6.07
N MET A 115 8.02 10.53 -5.98
CA MET A 115 6.57 10.60 -6.15
C MET A 115 6.10 10.08 -7.52
N ILE A 116 6.79 10.47 -8.60
CA ILE A 116 6.50 9.97 -9.96
C ILE A 116 6.58 8.43 -10.02
N ARG A 117 7.58 7.84 -9.34
CA ARG A 117 7.75 6.38 -9.29
C ARG A 117 6.70 5.70 -8.41
N ILE A 118 6.36 6.30 -7.27
CA ILE A 118 5.28 5.87 -6.37
C ILE A 118 3.96 5.80 -7.13
N GLU A 119 3.57 6.89 -7.80
CA GLU A 119 2.34 6.95 -8.58
C GLU A 119 2.32 5.92 -9.71
N LYS A 120 3.44 5.78 -10.42
CA LYS A 120 3.56 4.82 -11.51
C LYS A 120 3.43 3.39 -10.98
N GLN A 121 4.15 3.00 -9.94
CA GLN A 121 4.08 1.62 -9.44
C GLN A 121 2.71 1.30 -8.86
N ILE A 122 2.15 2.18 -8.02
CA ILE A 122 0.91 1.88 -7.30
C ILE A 122 -0.32 1.90 -8.22
N ASN A 123 -0.33 2.75 -9.25
CA ASN A 123 -1.46 2.85 -10.18
C ASN A 123 -1.29 1.98 -11.44
N VAL A 124 -0.07 1.59 -11.84
CA VAL A 124 0.16 0.65 -12.96
C VAL A 124 -0.07 -0.80 -12.53
N SER A 125 0.23 -1.17 -11.28
CA SER A 125 -0.17 -2.47 -10.73
C SER A 125 -1.70 -2.70 -10.68
N GLN A 126 -2.49 -1.70 -11.06
CA GLN A 126 -3.96 -1.74 -11.07
C GLN A 126 -4.55 -1.77 -12.48
N SER A 127 -3.74 -1.69 -13.54
CA SER A 127 -4.16 -1.87 -14.93
C SER A 127 -3.74 -3.25 -15.45
N GLY A 128 -4.60 -4.25 -15.24
CA GLY A 128 -4.72 -5.46 -16.08
C GLY A 128 -3.47 -6.33 -16.26
N GLU A 129 -3.47 -7.48 -15.60
CA GLU A 129 -2.91 -8.68 -16.23
C GLU A 129 -3.60 -8.89 -17.59
N ASN A 130 -2.81 -8.79 -18.66
CA ASN A 130 -3.05 -9.48 -19.93
C ASN A 130 -1.69 -9.68 -20.58
N ASN A 131 -0.93 -10.65 -20.05
CA ASN A 131 0.11 -11.30 -20.84
C ASN A 131 -0.11 -12.80 -20.77
N THR A 132 -1.15 -13.26 -21.47
CA THR A 132 -1.27 -14.64 -21.94
C THR A 132 -0.08 -14.93 -22.85
N GLN A 133 1.03 -15.39 -22.26
CA GLN A 133 1.95 -16.22 -23.03
C GLN A 133 1.34 -17.62 -23.12
N ILE A 134 0.51 -17.77 -24.14
CA ILE A 134 0.25 -19.05 -24.80
C ILE A 134 1.61 -19.63 -25.19
N ASN A 135 2.13 -20.56 -24.40
CA ASN A 135 3.18 -21.47 -24.84
C ASN A 135 2.52 -22.83 -25.06
N THR A 136 1.86 -22.93 -26.22
CA THR A 136 1.46 -24.21 -26.82
C THR A 136 2.74 -24.96 -27.17
N PHE A 137 3.21 -25.80 -26.26
CA PHE A 137 4.10 -26.91 -26.63
C PHE A 137 3.25 -27.95 -27.36
N HIS A 138 3.31 -27.94 -28.69
CA HIS A 138 3.02 -29.13 -29.47
C HIS A 138 4.16 -30.13 -29.24
N PHE A 139 3.76 -31.36 -28.96
CA PHE A 139 4.61 -32.57 -28.95
C PHE A 139 5.23 -32.82 -30.32
#